data_AF-A0AA39M4D0-F1
#
_entry.id   AF-A0AA39M4D0-F1
#
_cell.length_a   1.000
_cell.length_b   1.000
_cell.length_c   1.000
_cell.angle_alpha   90.00
_cell.angle_beta   90.00
_cell.angle_gamma   90.00
#
_symmetry.space_group_name_H-M   'P 1'
#
loop_
_entity.id
_entity.type
_entity.pdbx_description
1 polymer ?
#
loop_
_entity_poly.entity_id
_entity_poly.type
_entity_poly.pdbx_seq_one_letter_code
_entity_poly.pdbx_strand_id
1 'polypeptide(L)'
;MDTVRYEFVEAVVALFGRDTLFPPDERPLIDKINNTVWKDAIQLHSLSRRYYELHIQEIGDRYKVSFLRSFDNEWATFREVQRVDRRWLRFEAIKPTEYSATEAVWMEREKLEELLTPQFVDVSTPLFPDGPNTPATSTEAMLRWIEEGLMEQVNFATIKFDYYGKTVEDFVKHQIENNPVLWKVNVSCRLKGFTWPDTILPYLKKFVLQAGIKRHVFFGRLKVGTEFLNEVLDFWQVNEGYQCYLCYEITRGDQMTPVGFDTSLETTSKRWHLTCYKHKTRQVALRFKRNENRRSFDLHNICDSKRCKTCPRLWKKTEMGDAVEV
;
A
#
# COMPACT_ATOMS: atom_id res chain seq x y z
N MET A 1 13.98 15.72 -29.11
CA MET A 1 13.09 14.56 -28.93
C MET A 1 11.75 14.90 -29.58
N ASP A 2 11.74 15.20 -30.87
CA ASP A 2 10.75 16.17 -31.39
C ASP A 2 9.51 15.54 -32.04
N THR A 3 9.34 14.22 -31.92
CA THR A 3 8.20 13.51 -32.54
C THR A 3 7.76 12.29 -31.74
N VAL A 4 7.62 12.42 -30.42
CA VAL A 4 6.85 11.43 -29.66
C VAL A 4 5.37 11.70 -29.93
N ARG A 5 4.65 10.68 -30.42
CA ARG A 5 3.21 10.77 -30.70
C ARG A 5 2.44 11.13 -29.42
N TYR A 6 1.45 12.01 -29.53
CA TYR A 6 0.67 12.46 -28.36
C TYR A 6 -0.01 11.27 -27.66
N GLU A 7 -0.49 10.29 -28.42
CA GLU A 7 -1.13 9.08 -27.91
C GLU A 7 -0.19 8.25 -27.02
N PHE A 8 1.10 8.22 -27.35
CA PHE A 8 2.10 7.56 -26.49
C PHE A 8 2.27 8.34 -25.18
N VAL A 9 2.36 9.67 -25.25
CA VAL A 9 2.48 10.52 -24.06
C VAL A 9 1.24 10.38 -23.19
N GLU A 10 0.05 10.43 -23.77
CA GLU A 10 -1.22 10.21 -23.08
C GLU A 10 -1.26 8.83 -22.42
N ALA A 11 -0.87 7.76 -23.13
CA ALA A 11 -0.80 6.41 -22.57
C ALA A 11 0.18 6.30 -21.41
N VAL A 12 1.32 7.00 -21.44
CA VAL A 12 2.27 7.02 -20.32
C VAL A 12 1.70 7.81 -19.13
N VAL A 13 1.13 8.99 -19.37
CA VAL A 13 0.51 9.81 -18.32
C VAL A 13 -0.71 9.09 -17.72
N ALA A 14 -1.43 8.28 -18.50
CA ALA A 14 -2.52 7.43 -18.04
C ALA A 14 -2.11 6.51 -16.87
N LEU A 15 -0.83 6.11 -16.81
CA LEU A 15 -0.26 5.26 -15.76
C LEU A 15 0.14 6.01 -14.50
N PHE A 16 0.17 7.35 -14.52
CA PHE A 16 0.53 8.13 -13.33
C PHE A 16 -0.60 8.10 -12.32
N GLY A 17 -0.33 7.76 -11.07
CA GLY A 17 -1.29 7.87 -9.98
C GLY A 17 -1.54 9.34 -9.57
N ARG A 18 -2.49 9.56 -8.65
CA ARG A 18 -2.74 10.90 -8.08
C ARG A 18 -1.47 11.50 -7.48
N ASP A 19 -0.75 10.74 -6.67
CA ASP A 19 0.46 11.22 -5.98
C ASP A 19 1.56 11.64 -6.95
N THR A 20 1.59 11.06 -8.16
CA THR A 20 2.54 11.46 -9.20
C THR A 20 2.12 12.78 -9.86
N LEU A 21 0.83 12.94 -10.15
CA LEU A 21 0.30 14.18 -10.76
C LEU A 21 0.26 15.35 -9.76
N PHE A 22 -0.10 15.05 -8.51
CA PHE A 22 -0.34 15.97 -7.40
C PHE A 22 0.38 15.50 -6.13
N PRO A 23 1.72 15.50 -6.10
CA PRO A 23 2.47 15.10 -4.92
C PRO A 23 2.15 16.03 -3.73
N PRO A 24 1.83 15.48 -2.54
CA PRO A 24 1.41 16.27 -1.39
C PRO A 24 2.50 17.22 -0.86
N ASP A 25 3.77 16.84 -1.02
CA ASP A 25 4.92 17.56 -0.48
C ASP A 25 5.81 18.22 -1.56
N GLU A 26 5.37 18.23 -2.82
CA GLU A 26 6.18 18.74 -3.93
C GLU A 26 5.37 19.59 -4.91
N ARG A 27 6.08 20.32 -5.78
CA ARG A 27 5.44 20.99 -6.89
C ARG A 27 4.77 19.96 -7.82
N PRO A 28 3.53 20.21 -8.28
CA PRO A 28 2.85 19.40 -9.29
C PRO A 28 3.76 19.03 -10.46
N LEU A 29 3.57 17.83 -11.02
CA LEU A 29 4.43 17.36 -12.12
C LEU A 29 4.43 18.33 -13.31
N ILE A 30 3.28 18.96 -13.58
CA ILE A 30 3.10 19.95 -14.65
C ILE A 30 4.08 21.14 -14.55
N ASP A 31 4.52 21.49 -13.34
CA ASP A 31 5.45 22.61 -13.11
C ASP A 31 6.91 22.23 -13.37
N LYS A 32 7.20 20.93 -13.41
CA LYS A 32 8.57 20.40 -13.60
C LYS A 32 8.86 20.05 -15.06
N ILE A 33 7.83 19.96 -15.90
CA ILE A 33 7.97 19.54 -17.29
C ILE A 33 8.01 20.76 -18.22
N ASN A 34 9.13 20.89 -18.94
CA ASN A 34 9.32 21.95 -19.94
C ASN A 34 8.79 21.57 -21.33
N ASN A 35 8.61 20.27 -21.62
CA ASN A 35 8.09 19.83 -22.91
C ASN A 35 6.58 20.07 -22.98
N THR A 36 6.13 20.83 -23.99
CA THR A 36 4.73 21.25 -24.15
C THR A 36 3.78 20.08 -24.33
N VAL A 37 4.11 19.08 -25.15
CA VAL A 37 3.28 17.88 -25.40
C VAL A 37 3.00 17.13 -24.10
N TRP A 38 4.04 16.92 -23.30
CA TRP A 38 3.90 16.28 -21.98
C TRP A 38 3.11 17.15 -21.00
N LYS A 39 3.34 18.46 -21.02
CA LYS A 39 2.63 19.39 -20.16
C LYS A 39 1.13 19.39 -20.46
N ASP A 40 0.76 19.40 -21.73
CA ASP A 40 -0.63 19.38 -22.19
C ASP A 40 -1.32 18.06 -21.81
N ALA A 41 -0.65 16.92 -22.02
CA ALA A 41 -1.17 15.62 -21.60
C ALA A 41 -1.34 15.54 -20.07
N ILE A 42 -0.34 15.97 -19.30
CA ILE A 42 -0.42 16.01 -17.83
C ILE A 42 -1.54 16.94 -17.38
N GLN A 43 -1.69 18.11 -17.98
CA GLN A 43 -2.74 19.06 -17.66
C GLN A 43 -4.12 18.45 -17.93
N LEU A 44 -4.30 17.82 -19.11
CA LEU A 44 -5.54 17.15 -19.47
C LEU A 44 -5.91 16.08 -18.44
N HIS A 45 -4.97 15.18 -18.11
CA HIS A 45 -5.21 14.14 -17.10
C HIS A 45 -5.47 14.72 -15.71
N SER A 46 -4.74 15.76 -15.31
CA SER A 46 -4.87 16.41 -14.01
C SER A 46 -6.25 17.06 -13.83
N LEU A 47 -6.76 17.71 -14.87
CA LEU A 47 -8.05 18.42 -14.82
C LEU A 47 -9.25 17.50 -15.07
N SER A 48 -9.07 16.43 -15.83
CA SER A 48 -10.18 15.58 -16.26
C SER A 48 -10.45 14.45 -15.29
N ARG A 49 -9.42 13.90 -14.63
CA ARG A 49 -9.59 12.77 -13.71
C ARG A 49 -10.46 13.12 -12.51
N ARG A 50 -11.25 12.14 -12.09
CA ARG A 50 -12.08 12.20 -10.90
C ARG A 50 -11.76 11.01 -10.02
N TYR A 51 -11.36 11.31 -8.81
CA TYR A 51 -10.91 10.33 -7.83
C TYR A 51 -12.00 10.16 -6.78
N TYR A 52 -12.41 8.92 -6.55
CA TYR A 52 -13.42 8.55 -5.58
C TYR A 52 -12.91 7.47 -4.64
N GLU A 53 -13.34 7.50 -3.39
CA GLU A 53 -13.36 6.31 -2.55
C GLU A 53 -14.72 5.63 -2.70
N LEU A 54 -14.72 4.35 -2.98
CA LEU A 54 -15.92 3.52 -2.97
C LEU A 54 -16.15 3.00 -1.56
N HIS A 55 -17.32 3.26 -1.00
CA HIS A 55 -17.71 2.82 0.33
C HIS A 55 -18.80 1.77 0.22
N ILE A 56 -18.66 0.65 0.93
CA ILE A 56 -19.61 -0.47 0.93
C ILE A 56 -20.25 -0.55 2.30
N GLN A 57 -21.58 -0.62 2.34
CA GLN A 57 -22.35 -0.85 3.55
C GLN A 57 -23.16 -2.14 3.40
N GLU A 58 -23.10 -3.01 4.40
CA GLU A 58 -23.97 -4.18 4.49
C GLU A 58 -25.30 -3.81 5.15
N ILE A 59 -26.40 -4.27 4.56
CA ILE A 59 -27.76 -4.10 5.06
C ILE A 59 -28.47 -5.45 4.93
N GLY A 60 -28.37 -6.27 5.98
CA GLY A 60 -28.90 -7.64 5.96
C GLY A 60 -28.10 -8.54 5.04
N ASP A 61 -28.75 -9.14 4.04
CA ASP A 61 -28.17 -9.96 2.99
C ASP A 61 -27.77 -9.16 1.73
N ARG A 62 -27.98 -7.84 1.75
CA ARG A 62 -27.68 -6.93 0.64
C ARG A 62 -26.54 -5.99 0.99
N TYR A 63 -25.98 -5.37 -0.03
CA TYR A 63 -25.00 -4.31 0.12
C TYR A 63 -25.42 -3.10 -0.68
N LYS A 64 -25.21 -1.93 -0.07
CA LYS A 64 -25.27 -0.66 -0.76
C LYS A 64 -23.88 -0.11 -0.92
N VAL A 65 -23.68 0.67 -1.96
CA VAL A 65 -22.42 1.36 -2.21
C VAL A 65 -22.63 2.87 -2.30
N SER A 66 -21.60 3.61 -1.98
CA SER A 66 -21.57 5.07 -2.08
C SER A 66 -20.19 5.54 -2.52
N PHE A 67 -20.10 6.75 -3.04
CA PHE A 67 -18.83 7.31 -3.52
C PHE A 67 -18.49 8.57 -2.75
N LEU A 68 -17.28 8.65 -2.23
CA LEU A 68 -16.74 9.84 -1.58
C LEU A 68 -15.71 10.48 -2.52
N ARG A 69 -15.86 11.75 -2.88
CA ARG A 69 -14.86 12.46 -3.68
C ARG A 69 -13.59 12.67 -2.85
N SER A 70 -12.46 12.26 -3.40
CA SER A 70 -11.19 12.26 -2.66
C SER A 70 -10.55 13.63 -2.43
N PHE A 71 -11.04 14.69 -3.07
CA PHE A 71 -10.46 16.04 -2.97
C PHE A 71 -11.14 16.90 -1.90
N ASP A 72 -12.46 16.84 -1.82
CA ASP A 72 -13.29 17.66 -0.94
C ASP A 72 -13.92 16.84 0.19
N ASN A 73 -13.76 15.50 0.17
CA ASN A 73 -14.41 14.58 1.09
C ASN A 73 -15.94 14.73 1.08
N GLU A 74 -16.52 15.06 -0.08
CA GLU A 74 -17.96 15.15 -0.26
C GLU A 74 -18.51 13.89 -0.92
N TRP A 75 -19.63 13.40 -0.39
CA TRP A 75 -20.36 12.30 -0.99
C TRP A 75 -20.88 12.69 -2.38
N ALA A 76 -20.62 11.84 -3.36
CA ALA A 76 -21.12 11.97 -4.72
C ALA A 76 -22.33 11.08 -4.94
N THR A 77 -23.33 11.62 -5.61
CA THR A 77 -24.48 10.86 -6.09
C THR A 77 -24.05 9.94 -7.23
N PHE A 78 -24.75 8.82 -7.38
CA PHE A 78 -24.52 7.91 -8.50
C PHE A 78 -24.62 8.60 -9.87
N ARG A 79 -25.56 9.54 -10.03
CA ARG A 79 -25.72 10.31 -11.28
C ARG A 79 -24.49 11.17 -11.60
N GLU A 80 -23.81 11.69 -10.60
CA GLU A 80 -22.57 12.43 -10.81
C GLU A 80 -21.47 11.50 -11.30
N VAL A 81 -21.31 10.33 -10.65
CA VAL A 81 -20.30 9.33 -11.06
C VAL A 81 -20.57 8.81 -12.47
N GLN A 82 -21.83 8.52 -12.82
CA GLN A 82 -22.21 8.08 -14.18
C GLN A 82 -21.93 9.11 -15.28
N ARG A 83 -21.90 10.40 -14.94
CA ARG A 83 -21.59 11.47 -15.91
C ARG A 83 -20.10 11.64 -16.16
N VAL A 84 -19.25 11.06 -15.30
CA VAL A 84 -17.81 11.06 -15.52
C VAL A 84 -17.50 10.08 -16.64
N ASP A 85 -16.83 10.57 -17.68
CA ASP A 85 -16.28 9.72 -18.73
C ASP A 85 -15.36 8.66 -18.09
N ARG A 86 -15.62 7.39 -18.41
CA ARG A 86 -14.96 6.22 -17.80
C ARG A 86 -13.44 6.31 -17.90
N ARG A 87 -12.90 6.94 -18.95
CA ARG A 87 -11.44 7.11 -19.10
C ARG A 87 -10.81 7.97 -17.99
N TRP A 88 -11.62 8.80 -17.34
CA TRP A 88 -11.21 9.73 -16.27
C TRP A 88 -11.59 9.28 -14.86
N LEU A 89 -12.48 8.30 -14.74
CA LEU A 89 -12.91 7.76 -13.44
C LEU A 89 -11.77 6.97 -12.80
N ARG A 90 -11.45 7.28 -11.54
CA ARG A 90 -10.45 6.56 -10.73
C ARG A 90 -11.05 6.29 -9.37
N PHE A 91 -10.93 5.05 -8.89
CA PHE A 91 -11.25 4.74 -7.51
C PHE A 91 -9.95 4.67 -6.74
N GLU A 92 -9.75 5.53 -5.76
CA GLU A 92 -8.56 5.45 -4.92
C GLU A 92 -8.69 4.28 -3.96
N ALA A 93 -9.81 4.20 -3.26
CA ALA A 93 -10.01 3.24 -2.19
C ALA A 93 -11.32 2.48 -2.41
N ILE A 94 -11.37 1.27 -1.89
CA ILE A 94 -12.62 0.59 -1.59
C ILE A 94 -12.61 0.35 -0.08
N LYS A 95 -13.62 0.83 0.64
CA LYS A 95 -13.67 0.75 2.11
C LYS A 95 -15.04 0.19 2.55
N PRO A 96 -15.11 -0.82 3.42
CA PRO A 96 -16.33 -1.02 4.18
C PRO A 96 -16.58 0.19 5.08
N THR A 97 -17.84 0.56 5.25
CA THR A 97 -18.23 1.67 6.12
C THR A 97 -19.49 1.35 6.89
N GLU A 98 -19.55 1.86 8.11
CA GLU A 98 -20.77 1.93 8.92
C GLU A 98 -21.38 3.33 8.92
N TYR A 99 -20.66 4.33 8.39
CA TYR A 99 -21.12 5.70 8.45
C TYR A 99 -22.42 5.83 7.66
N SER A 100 -23.44 6.38 8.33
CA SER A 100 -24.70 6.73 7.68
C SER A 100 -24.49 7.96 6.79
N ALA A 101 -24.03 7.76 5.56
CA ALA A 101 -24.31 8.74 4.52
C ALA A 101 -25.83 8.86 4.37
N THR A 102 -26.32 10.01 3.89
CA THR A 102 -27.76 10.17 3.65
C THR A 102 -28.24 9.11 2.66
N GLU A 103 -29.46 8.59 2.86
CA GLU A 103 -30.00 7.48 2.05
C GLU A 103 -29.95 7.76 0.54
N ALA A 104 -30.00 9.03 0.14
CA ALA A 104 -29.93 9.49 -1.25
C ALA A 104 -28.57 9.23 -1.96
N VAL A 105 -27.50 9.00 -1.20
CA VAL A 105 -26.14 8.75 -1.75
C VAL A 105 -25.92 7.26 -2.00
N TRP A 106 -26.62 6.42 -1.25
CA TRP A 106 -26.50 4.98 -1.35
C TRP A 106 -27.19 4.44 -2.60
N MET A 107 -26.55 3.46 -3.22
CA MET A 107 -27.09 2.77 -4.38
C MET A 107 -26.96 1.26 -4.20
N GLU A 108 -27.87 0.54 -4.86
CA GLU A 108 -27.83 -0.92 -4.93
C GLU A 108 -26.63 -1.39 -5.77
N ARG A 109 -26.14 -2.58 -5.44
CA ARG A 109 -24.96 -3.21 -6.03
C ARG A 109 -25.04 -3.37 -7.55
N GLU A 110 -26.19 -3.74 -8.10
CA GLU A 110 -26.33 -4.10 -9.52
C GLU A 110 -25.90 -2.95 -10.43
N LYS A 111 -26.15 -1.72 -9.98
CA LYS A 111 -25.74 -0.49 -10.66
C LYS A 111 -24.23 -0.23 -10.62
N LEU A 112 -23.51 -0.82 -9.66
CA LEU A 112 -22.06 -0.75 -9.60
C LEU A 112 -21.41 -1.71 -10.61
N GLU A 113 -21.99 -2.89 -10.83
CA GLU A 113 -21.49 -3.84 -11.84
C GLU A 113 -21.54 -3.22 -13.25
N GLU A 114 -22.54 -2.38 -13.53
CA GLU A 114 -22.62 -1.56 -14.76
C GLU A 114 -21.48 -0.52 -14.89
N LEU A 115 -20.97 -0.04 -13.76
CA LEU A 115 -19.87 0.94 -13.70
C LEU A 115 -18.49 0.27 -13.76
N LEU A 116 -18.32 -0.91 -13.17
CA LEU A 116 -17.02 -1.59 -13.01
C LEU A 116 -16.61 -2.46 -14.20
N THR A 117 -17.41 -2.50 -15.28
CA THR A 117 -17.04 -3.18 -16.53
C THR A 117 -15.72 -2.61 -17.11
N PRO A 118 -14.93 -3.42 -17.82
CA PRO A 118 -13.58 -3.87 -17.47
C PRO A 118 -12.45 -2.84 -17.68
N GLN A 119 -12.68 -1.54 -17.51
CA GLN A 119 -11.60 -0.55 -17.63
C GLN A 119 -11.01 -0.18 -16.26
N PHE A 120 -9.86 -0.81 -15.97
CA PHE A 120 -8.79 -0.38 -15.08
C PHE A 120 -9.22 0.52 -13.91
N VAL A 121 -9.76 -0.12 -12.88
CA VAL A 121 -9.97 0.48 -11.58
C VAL A 121 -8.63 0.44 -10.84
N ASP A 122 -7.79 1.46 -11.06
CA ASP A 122 -6.53 1.66 -10.34
C ASP A 122 -6.80 2.09 -8.89
N VAL A 123 -7.07 1.09 -8.04
CA VAL A 123 -7.30 1.26 -6.61
C VAL A 123 -5.97 1.29 -5.89
N SER A 124 -5.59 2.47 -5.43
CA SER A 124 -4.33 2.79 -4.76
C SER A 124 -4.40 2.75 -3.23
N THR A 125 -5.55 2.39 -2.64
CA THR A 125 -5.74 2.49 -1.18
C THR A 125 -6.48 1.31 -0.54
N PRO A 126 -6.33 1.15 0.79
CA PRO A 126 -6.56 -0.12 1.44
C PRO A 126 -8.04 -0.44 1.67
N LEU A 127 -8.38 -1.72 1.52
CA LEU A 127 -9.65 -2.28 1.96
C LEU A 127 -9.64 -2.41 3.50
N PHE A 128 -10.13 -1.38 4.20
CA PHE A 128 -10.34 -1.45 5.65
C PHE A 128 -11.71 -1.03 6.14
N PRO A 129 -12.14 -1.70 7.21
CA PRO A 129 -12.84 -1.05 8.30
C PRO A 129 -11.82 -0.25 9.15
N ASP A 130 -11.78 1.08 9.01
CA ASP A 130 -10.95 1.92 9.87
C ASP A 130 -11.63 2.10 11.25
N GLY A 131 -11.38 1.16 12.17
CA GLY A 131 -11.71 1.32 13.58
C GLY A 131 -11.50 0.05 14.42
N PRO A 132 -11.14 0.16 15.71
CA PRO A 132 -11.19 -0.98 16.66
C PRO A 132 -12.62 -1.42 16.99
N ASN A 133 -13.63 -0.70 16.51
CA ASN A 133 -15.05 -0.92 16.80
C ASN A 133 -15.87 -1.35 15.58
N THR A 134 -15.23 -1.63 14.44
CA THR A 134 -15.98 -1.99 13.23
C THR A 134 -16.52 -3.42 13.35
N PRO A 135 -17.84 -3.65 13.27
CA PRO A 135 -18.46 -4.95 13.42
C PRO A 135 -17.93 -5.95 12.41
N ALA A 136 -17.91 -7.23 12.80
CA ALA A 136 -17.52 -8.34 11.93
C ALA A 136 -18.34 -8.42 10.62
N THR A 137 -19.57 -7.89 10.61
CA THR A 137 -20.51 -7.93 9.49
C THR A 137 -19.96 -7.26 8.22
N SER A 138 -19.32 -6.08 8.35
CA SER A 138 -18.75 -5.37 7.19
C SER A 138 -17.67 -6.15 6.43
N THR A 139 -17.18 -7.25 7.02
CA THR A 139 -16.23 -8.17 6.40
C THR A 139 -16.90 -9.16 5.45
N GLU A 140 -18.02 -9.79 5.84
CA GLU A 140 -18.67 -10.83 5.03
C GLU A 140 -19.19 -10.29 3.70
N ALA A 141 -19.77 -9.09 3.73
CA ALA A 141 -20.15 -8.35 2.52
C ALA A 141 -19.01 -8.20 1.53
N MET A 142 -17.84 -7.79 2.03
CA MET A 142 -16.67 -7.57 1.22
C MET A 142 -16.10 -8.88 0.68
N LEU A 143 -16.13 -9.96 1.47
CA LEU A 143 -15.73 -11.30 1.04
C LEU A 143 -16.61 -11.83 -0.08
N ARG A 144 -17.94 -11.74 0.09
CA ARG A 144 -18.90 -12.13 -0.95
C ARG A 144 -18.69 -11.31 -2.22
N TRP A 145 -18.42 -10.01 -2.08
CA TRP A 145 -18.15 -9.18 -3.24
C TRP A 145 -16.83 -9.50 -3.94
N ILE A 146 -15.81 -9.91 -3.17
CA ILE A 146 -14.56 -10.44 -3.70
C ILE A 146 -14.84 -11.72 -4.52
N GLU A 147 -15.56 -12.67 -3.93
CA GLU A 147 -15.91 -13.97 -4.55
C GLU A 147 -16.73 -13.81 -5.83
N GLU A 148 -17.70 -12.90 -5.81
CA GLU A 148 -18.72 -12.83 -6.87
C GLU A 148 -18.33 -11.95 -8.06
N GLY A 149 -17.24 -11.16 -7.99
CA GLY A 149 -16.88 -10.33 -9.14
C GLY A 149 -15.53 -9.65 -9.15
N LEU A 150 -14.92 -9.33 -8.00
CA LEU A 150 -13.67 -8.56 -8.00
C LEU A 150 -12.43 -9.38 -8.33
N MET A 151 -12.43 -10.69 -8.05
CA MET A 151 -11.25 -11.56 -8.22
C MET A 151 -10.57 -11.40 -9.59
N GLU A 152 -11.35 -11.41 -10.67
CA GLU A 152 -10.83 -11.45 -12.04
C GLU A 152 -10.98 -10.12 -12.80
N GLN A 153 -11.83 -9.21 -12.29
CA GLN A 153 -12.23 -8.01 -13.04
C GLN A 153 -11.40 -6.77 -12.69
N VAL A 154 -10.70 -6.77 -11.56
CA VAL A 154 -10.06 -5.57 -11.02
C VAL A 154 -8.58 -5.78 -10.70
N ASN A 155 -7.77 -4.79 -11.08
CA ASN A 155 -6.35 -4.74 -10.76
C ASN A 155 -6.07 -3.59 -9.79
N PHE A 156 -5.76 -3.94 -8.54
CA PHE A 156 -5.41 -2.99 -7.48
C PHE A 156 -3.92 -2.62 -7.54
N ALA A 157 -3.55 -1.34 -7.55
CA ALA A 157 -2.15 -0.93 -7.41
C ALA A 157 -1.66 -1.10 -5.96
N THR A 158 -2.56 -1.03 -4.99
CA THR A 158 -2.27 -1.29 -3.58
C THR A 158 -3.36 -2.15 -2.98
N ILE A 159 -2.94 -3.20 -2.27
CA ILE A 159 -3.83 -4.10 -1.55
C ILE A 159 -3.47 -4.04 -0.08
N LYS A 160 -4.49 -4.00 0.77
CA LYS A 160 -4.28 -4.10 2.21
C LYS A 160 -5.49 -4.79 2.84
N PHE A 161 -5.26 -5.90 3.51
CA PHE A 161 -6.30 -6.76 4.08
C PHE A 161 -5.92 -7.23 5.48
N ASP A 162 -6.94 -7.34 6.32
CA ASP A 162 -6.87 -8.23 7.46
C ASP A 162 -7.21 -9.68 7.03
N TYR A 163 -6.59 -10.67 7.68
CA TYR A 163 -6.91 -12.07 7.39
C TYR A 163 -8.32 -12.43 7.88
N TYR A 164 -9.18 -12.85 6.95
CA TYR A 164 -10.54 -13.31 7.23
C TYR A 164 -10.85 -14.69 6.63
N GLY A 165 -9.82 -15.52 6.44
CA GLY A 165 -9.97 -16.87 5.90
C GLY A 165 -9.47 -17.01 4.46
N LYS A 166 -9.84 -18.15 3.87
CA LYS A 166 -9.26 -18.66 2.62
C LYS A 166 -9.54 -17.75 1.41
N THR A 167 -10.73 -17.17 1.33
CA THR A 167 -11.14 -16.25 0.27
C THR A 167 -10.19 -15.05 0.14
N VAL A 168 -9.86 -14.38 1.25
CA VAL A 168 -8.91 -13.24 1.24
C VAL A 168 -7.52 -13.70 0.84
N GLU A 169 -7.09 -14.86 1.33
CA GLU A 169 -5.81 -15.43 0.97
C GLU A 169 -5.70 -15.67 -0.53
N ASP A 170 -6.71 -16.31 -1.12
CA ASP A 170 -6.74 -16.61 -2.56
C ASP A 170 -6.84 -15.34 -3.40
N PHE A 171 -7.57 -14.31 -2.94
CA PHE A 171 -7.58 -13.00 -3.58
C PHE A 171 -6.20 -12.34 -3.60
N VAL A 172 -5.51 -12.28 -2.45
CA VAL A 172 -4.18 -11.68 -2.37
C VAL A 172 -3.20 -12.44 -3.25
N LYS A 173 -3.25 -13.77 -3.26
CA LYS A 173 -2.42 -14.61 -4.15
C LYS A 173 -2.71 -14.30 -5.62
N HIS A 174 -3.99 -14.31 -6.01
CA HIS A 174 -4.40 -14.04 -7.38
C HIS A 174 -3.88 -12.68 -7.85
N GLN A 175 -4.03 -11.64 -7.03
CA GLN A 175 -3.55 -10.31 -7.36
C GLN A 175 -2.01 -10.27 -7.46
N ILE A 176 -1.27 -10.90 -6.54
CA ILE A 176 0.19 -10.97 -6.63
C ILE A 176 0.66 -11.61 -7.94
N GLU A 177 -0.06 -12.62 -8.42
CA GLU A 177 0.36 -13.38 -9.60
C GLU A 177 -0.06 -12.75 -10.92
N ASN A 178 -1.23 -12.10 -10.95
CA ASN A 178 -1.86 -11.67 -12.19
C ASN A 178 -1.91 -10.16 -12.37
N ASN A 179 -1.58 -9.37 -11.34
CA ASN A 179 -1.68 -7.92 -11.39
C ASN A 179 -0.32 -7.23 -11.62
N PRO A 180 -0.03 -6.72 -12.83
CA PRO A 180 1.25 -6.09 -13.12
C PRO A 180 1.43 -4.75 -12.38
N VAL A 181 0.34 -4.04 -12.08
CA VAL A 181 0.37 -2.70 -11.47
C VAL A 181 0.41 -2.71 -9.94
N LEU A 182 0.21 -3.87 -9.31
CA LEU A 182 0.24 -4.04 -7.86
C LEU A 182 1.62 -3.74 -7.28
N TRP A 183 1.87 -2.56 -6.73
CA TRP A 183 3.20 -2.22 -6.17
C TRP A 183 3.24 -2.32 -4.65
N LYS A 184 2.09 -2.50 -3.97
CA LYS A 184 2.05 -2.60 -2.51
C LYS A 184 1.04 -3.64 -2.03
N VAL A 185 1.49 -4.51 -1.13
CA VAL A 185 0.66 -5.50 -0.44
C VAL A 185 0.81 -5.30 1.06
N ASN A 186 -0.29 -5.26 1.79
CA ASN A 186 -0.26 -5.17 3.24
C ASN A 186 -1.22 -6.20 3.82
N VAL A 187 -0.65 -7.27 4.35
CA VAL A 187 -1.41 -8.34 4.97
C VAL A 187 -1.25 -8.20 6.48
N SER A 188 -2.27 -7.66 7.14
CA SER A 188 -2.30 -7.49 8.60
C SER A 188 -3.27 -8.47 9.25
N CYS A 189 -3.24 -8.59 10.57
CA CYS A 189 -4.30 -9.29 11.26
C CYS A 189 -4.63 -8.57 12.57
N ARG A 190 -5.72 -7.79 12.55
CA ARG A 190 -6.19 -7.08 13.73
C ARG A 190 -6.98 -7.98 14.68
N LEU A 191 -7.78 -8.90 14.15
CA LEU A 191 -8.62 -9.80 14.96
C LEU A 191 -7.79 -10.76 15.80
N LYS A 192 -8.14 -10.89 17.09
CA LYS A 192 -7.51 -11.89 17.97
C LYS A 192 -7.91 -13.29 17.50
N GLY A 193 -6.95 -14.21 17.48
CA GLY A 193 -7.17 -15.61 17.08
C GLY A 193 -7.07 -15.87 15.57
N PHE A 194 -6.97 -14.83 14.76
CA PHE A 194 -6.69 -14.97 13.33
C PHE A 194 -5.19 -14.71 13.08
N THR A 195 -4.60 -15.50 12.18
CA THR A 195 -3.24 -15.34 11.70
C THR A 195 -3.21 -15.68 10.23
N TRP A 196 -2.47 -14.89 9.44
CA TRP A 196 -2.21 -15.25 8.06
C TRP A 196 -1.50 -16.62 8.00
N PRO A 197 -1.92 -17.53 7.11
CA PRO A 197 -1.28 -18.83 6.97
C PRO A 197 0.07 -18.70 6.26
N ASP A 198 1.02 -19.57 6.61
CA ASP A 198 2.37 -19.56 6.02
C ASP A 198 2.37 -19.80 4.50
N THR A 199 1.28 -20.34 3.96
CA THR A 199 1.01 -20.53 2.53
C THR A 199 1.06 -19.22 1.71
N ILE A 200 0.97 -18.05 2.35
CA ILE A 200 1.10 -16.75 1.68
C ILE A 200 2.57 -16.33 1.49
N LEU A 201 3.51 -16.84 2.30
CA LEU A 201 4.91 -16.43 2.28
C LEU A 201 5.59 -16.62 0.91
N PRO A 202 5.42 -17.75 0.19
CA PRO A 202 6.05 -17.91 -1.12
C PRO A 202 5.58 -16.86 -2.15
N TYR A 203 4.31 -16.44 -2.08
CA TYR A 203 3.74 -15.42 -2.96
C TYR A 203 4.31 -14.05 -2.65
N LEU A 204 4.37 -13.69 -1.37
CA LEU A 204 4.95 -12.43 -0.93
C LEU A 204 6.44 -12.36 -1.23
N LYS A 205 7.16 -13.48 -1.08
CA LYS A 205 8.54 -13.62 -1.51
C LYS A 205 8.64 -13.35 -3.02
N LYS A 206 7.91 -14.11 -3.84
CA LYS A 206 7.87 -13.92 -5.31
C LYS A 206 7.59 -12.46 -5.69
N PHE A 207 6.64 -11.82 -5.01
CA PHE A 207 6.27 -10.43 -5.21
C PHE A 207 7.42 -9.46 -4.90
N VAL A 208 8.10 -9.62 -3.75
CA VAL A 208 9.24 -8.78 -3.34
C VAL A 208 10.46 -8.98 -4.25
N LEU A 209 10.66 -10.21 -4.72
CA LEU A 209 11.79 -10.60 -5.58
C LEU A 209 11.55 -10.28 -7.07
N GLN A 210 10.45 -9.61 -7.42
CA GLN A 210 10.18 -9.27 -8.81
C GLN A 210 11.08 -8.12 -9.27
N ALA A 211 11.88 -8.39 -10.31
CA ALA A 211 12.84 -7.43 -10.85
C ALA A 211 12.16 -6.18 -11.46
N GLY A 212 12.82 -5.02 -11.36
CA GLY A 212 12.52 -3.77 -12.05
C GLY A 212 11.44 -2.91 -11.41
N ILE A 213 10.74 -3.40 -10.39
CA ILE A 213 9.59 -2.70 -9.81
C ILE A 213 9.78 -2.55 -8.30
N LYS A 214 9.54 -1.34 -7.78
CA LYS A 214 9.50 -1.11 -6.34
C LYS A 214 8.25 -1.77 -5.77
N ARG A 215 8.44 -2.78 -4.93
CA ARG A 215 7.34 -3.52 -4.30
C ARG A 215 7.40 -3.34 -2.79
N HIS A 216 6.28 -3.00 -2.19
CA HIS A 216 6.16 -2.74 -0.75
C HIS A 216 5.36 -3.86 -0.12
N VAL A 217 5.88 -4.46 0.96
CA VAL A 217 5.13 -5.49 1.66
C VAL A 217 5.11 -5.28 3.16
N PHE A 218 3.91 -5.10 3.69
CA PHE A 218 3.69 -4.99 5.12
C PHE A 218 3.02 -6.27 5.64
N PHE A 219 3.50 -6.75 6.77
CA PHE A 219 3.01 -7.96 7.44
C PHE A 219 2.63 -7.63 8.89
N GLY A 220 1.38 -7.85 9.28
CA GLY A 220 0.96 -7.83 10.67
C GLY A 220 0.73 -9.26 11.17
N ARG A 221 1.41 -9.67 12.25
CA ARG A 221 1.25 -10.98 12.89
C ARG A 221 1.47 -12.21 11.99
N LEU A 222 2.30 -12.10 10.95
CA LEU A 222 2.75 -13.24 10.14
C LEU A 222 4.10 -13.75 10.67
N LYS A 223 4.25 -15.05 10.92
CA LYS A 223 5.54 -15.61 11.32
C LYS A 223 6.44 -15.69 10.10
N VAL A 224 7.44 -14.81 10.03
CA VAL A 224 8.42 -14.81 8.95
C VAL A 224 9.69 -15.48 9.46
N GLY A 225 10.11 -16.58 8.82
CA GLY A 225 11.36 -17.24 9.12
C GLY A 225 12.59 -16.44 8.68
N THR A 226 13.74 -16.76 9.26
CA THR A 226 15.03 -16.14 8.89
C THR A 226 15.42 -16.41 7.45
N GLU A 227 15.08 -17.59 6.94
CA GLU A 227 15.31 -17.98 5.55
C GLU A 227 14.68 -16.98 4.58
N PHE A 228 13.39 -16.67 4.75
CA PHE A 228 12.69 -15.67 3.94
C PHE A 228 13.40 -14.32 3.97
N LEU A 229 13.80 -13.86 5.16
CA LEU A 229 14.46 -12.56 5.33
C LEU A 229 15.83 -12.54 4.65
N ASN A 230 16.63 -13.59 4.82
CA ASN A 230 17.94 -13.71 4.21
C ASN A 230 17.83 -13.72 2.68
N GLU A 231 16.90 -14.46 2.11
CA GLU A 231 16.71 -14.51 0.66
C GLU A 231 16.29 -13.15 0.07
N VAL A 232 15.41 -12.41 0.77
CA VAL A 232 15.04 -11.05 0.37
C VAL A 232 16.24 -10.11 0.43
N LEU A 233 17.05 -10.22 1.49
CA LEU A 233 18.27 -9.41 1.67
C LEU A 233 19.32 -9.73 0.60
N ASP A 234 19.57 -11.01 0.32
CA ASP A 234 20.50 -11.48 -0.70
C ASP A 234 20.08 -11.02 -2.10
N PHE A 235 18.77 -11.08 -2.40
CA PHE A 235 18.25 -10.56 -3.67
C PHE A 235 18.47 -9.06 -3.81
N TRP A 236 18.22 -8.26 -2.77
CA TRP A 236 18.48 -6.81 -2.81
C TRP A 236 19.98 -6.48 -2.91
N GLN A 237 20.84 -7.36 -2.41
CA GLN A 237 22.28 -7.20 -2.54
C GLN A 237 22.71 -7.30 -4.01
N VAL A 238 22.19 -8.28 -4.74
CA VAL A 238 22.52 -8.50 -6.16
C VAL A 238 21.88 -7.44 -7.05
N ASN A 239 20.71 -6.94 -6.66
CA ASN A 239 19.91 -6.03 -7.46
C ASN A 239 19.98 -4.61 -6.90
N GLU A 240 21.04 -3.88 -7.25
CA GLU A 240 21.22 -2.50 -6.76
C GLU A 240 20.04 -1.59 -7.15
N GLY A 241 19.55 -0.78 -6.20
CA GLY A 241 18.47 0.19 -6.43
C GLY A 241 17.06 -0.26 -6.06
N TYR A 242 16.89 -1.49 -5.58
CA TYR A 242 15.57 -1.97 -5.15
C TYR A 242 15.22 -1.41 -3.79
N GLN A 243 14.03 -0.83 -3.72
CA GLN A 243 13.39 -0.40 -2.49
C GLN A 243 12.23 -1.36 -2.26
N CYS A 244 12.43 -2.30 -1.36
CA CYS A 244 11.30 -2.95 -0.73
C CYS A 244 11.28 -2.57 0.74
N TYR A 245 10.07 -2.36 1.21
CA TYR A 245 9.77 -1.95 2.56
C TYR A 245 9.09 -3.13 3.23
N LEU A 246 9.84 -3.78 4.12
CA LEU A 246 9.32 -4.83 5.00
C LEU A 246 8.96 -4.19 6.33
N CYS A 247 7.71 -4.37 6.75
CA CYS A 247 7.23 -3.86 8.01
C CYS A 247 6.47 -4.91 8.79
N TYR A 248 6.86 -5.12 10.04
CA TYR A 248 6.26 -6.11 10.92
C TYR A 248 5.59 -5.45 12.11
N GLU A 249 4.32 -5.76 12.37
CA GLU A 249 3.60 -5.28 13.55
C GLU A 249 3.67 -6.29 14.71
N ILE A 250 4.25 -5.88 15.85
CA ILE A 250 4.25 -6.65 17.10
C ILE A 250 3.17 -6.09 18.04
N THR A 251 2.28 -6.95 18.51
CA THR A 251 1.27 -6.58 19.51
C THR A 251 1.80 -6.67 20.94
N ARG A 252 1.33 -5.77 21.81
CA ARG A 252 1.69 -5.77 23.24
C ARG A 252 1.18 -7.07 23.89
N GLY A 253 2.09 -7.98 24.23
CA GLY A 253 1.76 -9.30 24.82
C GLY A 253 2.32 -10.47 24.03
N ASP A 254 2.70 -10.28 22.76
CA ASP A 254 3.41 -11.29 22.00
C ASP A 254 4.84 -11.39 22.58
N GLN A 255 5.14 -12.48 23.28
CA GLN A 255 6.50 -12.80 23.73
C GLN A 255 7.39 -13.26 22.56
N MET A 256 7.20 -12.71 21.36
CA MET A 256 8.15 -12.91 20.28
C MET A 256 9.34 -11.99 20.54
N THR A 257 10.43 -12.56 21.05
CA THR A 257 11.76 -12.16 20.59
C THR A 257 11.71 -12.14 19.07
N PRO A 258 12.24 -11.12 18.37
CA PRO A 258 12.30 -11.13 16.90
C PRO A 258 12.96 -12.45 16.46
N VAL A 259 12.13 -13.44 16.10
CA VAL A 259 12.57 -14.83 16.07
C VAL A 259 13.54 -14.97 14.93
N GLY A 260 14.81 -15.17 15.29
CA GLY A 260 15.89 -15.53 14.37
C GLY A 260 16.77 -14.41 13.84
N PHE A 261 16.62 -13.17 14.29
CA PHE A 261 17.76 -12.25 14.19
C PHE A 261 18.77 -12.65 15.26
N ASP A 262 19.96 -13.07 14.81
CA ASP A 262 21.07 -13.42 15.69
C ASP A 262 21.26 -12.31 16.74
N THR A 263 21.43 -12.71 18.00
CA THR A 263 21.43 -11.83 19.18
C THR A 263 22.57 -10.81 19.22
N SER A 264 23.42 -10.76 18.20
CA SER A 264 24.47 -9.75 17.98
C SER A 264 23.93 -8.38 17.52
N LEU A 265 22.63 -8.09 17.72
CA LEU A 265 22.01 -6.81 17.40
C LEU A 265 22.53 -5.71 18.33
N GLU A 266 23.43 -4.87 17.83
CA GLU A 266 23.84 -3.66 18.53
C GLU A 266 22.67 -2.65 18.56
N THR A 267 22.20 -2.35 19.77
CA THR A 267 21.15 -1.34 19.97
C THR A 267 21.82 0.01 20.17
N THR A 268 21.72 0.92 19.20
CA THR A 268 22.52 2.15 19.17
C THR A 268 21.78 3.44 19.57
N SER A 269 20.53 3.40 20.04
CA SER A 269 19.87 4.64 20.51
C SER A 269 18.71 4.43 21.49
N LYS A 270 18.65 5.26 22.55
CA LYS A 270 17.59 5.29 23.57
C LYS A 270 16.45 6.28 23.27
N ARG A 271 16.65 7.29 22.40
CA ARG A 271 15.64 8.35 22.11
C ARG A 271 14.68 7.97 20.97
N TRP A 272 15.12 7.08 20.11
CA TRP A 272 14.32 6.39 19.10
C TRP A 272 14.78 4.95 19.23
N HIS A 273 13.89 4.03 19.61
CA HIS A 273 14.27 2.61 19.57
C HIS A 273 14.54 2.28 18.11
N LEU A 274 15.80 2.31 17.69
CA LEU A 274 16.23 2.07 16.33
C LEU A 274 17.31 1.00 16.48
N THR A 275 16.91 -0.25 16.40
CA THR A 275 17.86 -1.37 16.45
C THR A 275 18.29 -1.64 15.01
N CYS A 276 19.53 -1.31 14.68
CA CYS A 276 20.06 -1.56 13.35
C CYS A 276 20.51 -3.02 13.23
N TYR A 277 20.17 -3.70 12.13
CA TYR A 277 20.69 -5.02 11.83
C TYR A 277 21.79 -4.93 10.79
N LYS A 278 23.03 -5.16 11.22
CA LYS A 278 24.15 -5.25 10.29
C LYS A 278 24.13 -6.64 9.64
N HIS A 279 23.62 -6.73 8.42
CA HIS A 279 23.79 -7.92 7.59
C HIS A 279 25.29 -8.15 7.35
N LYS A 280 25.71 -9.41 7.17
CA LYS A 280 27.14 -9.78 7.03
C LYS A 280 27.86 -9.05 5.89
N THR A 281 27.12 -8.62 4.86
CA THR A 281 27.67 -8.10 3.60
C THR A 281 27.40 -6.61 3.35
N ARG A 282 26.43 -5.97 4.03
CA ARG A 282 26.11 -4.52 3.95
C ARG A 282 25.45 -4.03 5.25
N GLN A 283 25.55 -2.73 5.54
CA GLN A 283 24.77 -2.12 6.63
C GLN A 283 23.32 -1.94 6.18
N VAL A 284 22.43 -2.77 6.70
CA VAL A 284 20.99 -2.56 6.56
C VAL A 284 20.49 -1.88 7.83
N ALA A 285 19.66 -0.84 7.72
CA ALA A 285 19.00 -0.29 8.89
C ALA A 285 17.68 -1.02 9.03
N LEU A 286 17.54 -1.75 10.12
CA LEU A 286 16.23 -1.94 10.70
C LEU A 286 15.93 -0.67 11.50
N ARG A 287 14.84 0.01 11.16
CA ARG A 287 14.34 1.13 11.95
C ARG A 287 13.14 0.65 12.73
N PHE A 288 13.26 0.56 14.04
CA PHE A 288 12.10 0.32 14.89
C PHE A 288 11.33 1.63 15.07
N LYS A 289 10.01 1.57 14.93
CA LYS A 289 9.08 2.65 15.22
C LYS A 289 8.18 2.19 16.34
N ARG A 290 8.42 2.75 17.52
CA ARG A 290 7.53 2.58 18.67
C ARG A 290 6.49 3.68 18.63
N ASN A 291 5.25 3.31 18.34
CA ASN A 291 4.07 4.12 18.64
C ASN A 291 3.53 3.65 20.01
N GLU A 292 2.81 4.50 20.75
CA GLU A 292 2.34 4.23 22.11
C GLU A 292 1.62 2.87 22.25
N ASN A 293 0.98 2.42 21.17
CA ASN A 293 0.21 1.17 21.12
C ASN A 293 0.75 0.10 20.14
N ARG A 294 1.81 0.38 19.37
CA ARG A 294 2.28 -0.50 18.28
C ARG A 294 3.81 -0.46 18.16
N ARG A 295 4.43 -1.62 17.97
CA ARG A 295 5.83 -1.69 17.54
C ARG A 295 5.84 -2.12 16.08
N SER A 296 6.39 -1.27 15.22
CA SER A 296 6.73 -1.66 13.86
C SER A 296 8.23 -1.58 13.64
N PHE A 297 8.76 -2.29 12.65
CA PHE A 297 10.09 -1.99 12.13
C PHE A 297 10.04 -1.77 10.63
N ASP A 298 10.99 -1.01 10.10
CA ASP A 298 11.14 -0.69 8.70
C ASP A 298 12.52 -1.17 8.26
N LEU A 299 12.59 -2.01 7.24
CA LEU A 299 13.86 -2.42 6.65
C LEU A 299 14.25 -1.41 5.57
N HIS A 300 15.41 -0.77 5.72
CA HIS A 300 15.97 0.18 4.76
C HIS A 300 17.38 -0.25 4.35
N ASN A 301 17.63 -0.29 3.05
CA ASN A 301 18.99 -0.36 2.53
C ASN A 301 19.68 0.98 2.82
N ILE A 302 20.69 0.99 3.69
CA ILE A 302 21.51 2.19 3.92
C ILE A 302 22.64 2.14 2.92
N CYS A 303 22.81 3.19 2.12
CA CYS A 303 24.01 3.26 1.31
C CYS A 303 25.20 3.73 2.15
N ASP A 304 26.36 3.11 1.96
CA ASP A 304 27.65 3.49 2.57
C ASP A 304 28.18 4.85 2.09
N SER A 305 27.44 5.54 1.23
CA SER A 305 27.84 6.84 0.72
C SER A 305 27.71 7.90 1.81
N LYS A 306 28.86 8.38 2.29
CA LYS A 306 29.01 9.62 3.09
C LYS A 306 28.32 10.85 2.46
N ARG A 307 27.88 10.77 1.19
CA ARG A 307 27.24 11.85 0.42
C ARG A 307 25.72 11.72 0.29
N CYS A 308 25.10 10.61 0.69
CA CYS A 308 23.64 10.53 0.71
C CYS A 308 23.13 11.61 1.67
N LYS A 309 22.11 12.42 1.33
CA LYS A 309 21.60 13.45 2.27
C LYS A 309 20.63 12.88 3.30
N THR A 310 20.04 11.72 3.01
CA THR A 310 19.04 11.02 3.82
C THR A 310 19.67 10.07 4.85
N CYS A 311 20.78 9.42 4.52
CA CYS A 311 21.47 8.47 5.42
C CYS A 311 22.22 9.14 6.60
N PRO A 312 22.92 10.27 6.47
CA PRO A 312 23.64 10.93 7.56
C PRO A 312 22.73 11.44 8.67
N ARG A 313 21.43 11.65 8.43
CA ARG A 313 20.47 11.94 9.50
C ARG A 313 20.19 10.73 10.39
N LEU A 314 20.35 9.52 9.86
CA LEU A 314 20.29 8.28 10.62
C LEU A 314 21.63 8.01 11.35
N TRP A 315 22.77 8.33 10.73
CA TRP A 315 24.12 8.11 11.30
C TRP A 315 24.61 9.18 12.29
N LYS A 316 24.39 10.48 12.03
CA LYS A 316 24.86 11.56 12.93
C LYS A 316 24.21 11.54 14.31
N LYS A 317 23.08 10.84 14.47
CA LYS A 317 22.41 10.67 15.78
C LYS A 317 22.88 9.44 16.56
N THR A 318 23.65 8.55 15.93
CA THR A 318 24.22 7.36 16.59
C THR A 318 25.69 7.51 16.96
N GLU A 319 26.45 8.41 16.31
CA GLU A 319 27.87 8.65 16.63
C GLU A 319 28.12 9.73 17.71
N MET A 320 27.17 10.62 17.99
CA MET A 320 27.24 11.54 19.14
C MET A 320 26.69 10.86 20.39
N GLY A 321 27.46 9.93 20.95
CA GLY A 321 27.44 9.73 22.39
C GLY A 321 28.00 11.00 23.01
N ASP A 322 27.20 11.70 23.81
CA ASP A 322 27.68 12.79 24.64
C ASP A 322 28.84 12.24 25.49
N ALA A 323 30.05 12.74 25.24
CA ALA A 323 31.13 12.67 26.20
C ALA A 323 30.65 13.45 27.43
N VAL A 324 30.15 12.73 28.42
CA VAL A 324 30.07 13.24 29.78
C VAL A 324 31.49 13.16 30.31
N GLU A 325 32.22 14.27 30.23
CA GLU A 325 33.32 14.50 31.18
C GLU A 325 32.68 14.60 32.58
N VAL A 326 33.20 13.78 33.50
CA VAL A 326 32.84 13.77 34.93
C VAL A 326 33.40 15.00 35.61
#